data_AF-A0A1F3VUJ4-F1
#
_entry.id   AF-A0A1F3VUJ4-F1
#
_cell.length_a   1.000
_cell.length_b   1.000
_cell.length_c   1.000
_cell.angle_alpha   90.00
_cell.angle_beta   90.00
_cell.angle_gamma   90.00
#
_symmetry.space_group_name_H-M   'P 1'
#
loop_
_entity.id
_entity.type
_entity.pdbx_description
1 polymer ?
#
loop_
_entity_poly.entity_id
_entity_poly.type
_entity_poly.pdbx_seq_one_letter_code
_entity_poly.pdbx_strand_id
1 'polypeptide(L)'
;MKGAPTRYIFLFLLCILCLSIFLMASVPPVDRDALTQHLAVPKLYVQHGGIYELPDIITSYYPELLDLIYCIPLMFNNDIFPKYIHFAFALFTALILFNYTKEKIDINYALFSVLLFLSLPVIIKLSITIYVDLGLIFFFNSLFVLFAEMA
;
A
#
# COMPACT_ATOMS: atom_id res chain seq x y z
N MET A 1 7.19 -24.64 -25.41
CA MET A 1 8.18 -24.70 -24.30
C MET A 1 7.44 -24.66 -22.96
N LYS A 2 7.83 -25.53 -22.01
CA LYS A 2 7.13 -25.81 -20.74
C LYS A 2 7.15 -24.60 -19.78
N GLY A 3 6.23 -23.65 -19.96
CA GLY A 3 6.12 -22.45 -19.09
C GLY A 3 5.25 -22.62 -17.84
N ALA A 4 4.50 -23.73 -17.72
CA ALA A 4 3.64 -24.00 -16.58
C ALA A 4 4.38 -24.11 -15.22
N PRO A 5 5.51 -24.84 -15.07
CA PRO A 5 6.12 -25.06 -13.75
C PRO A 5 6.68 -23.76 -13.14
N THR A 6 7.28 -22.88 -13.95
CA THR A 6 7.86 -21.61 -13.48
C THR A 6 6.80 -20.66 -12.90
N ARG A 7 5.60 -20.65 -13.49
CA ARG A 7 4.48 -19.80 -12.99
C ARG A 7 4.04 -20.21 -11.60
N TYR A 8 3.94 -21.52 -11.34
CA TYR A 8 3.56 -22.00 -10.02
C TYR A 8 4.60 -21.66 -8.95
N ILE A 9 5.89 -21.65 -9.30
CA ILE A 9 6.95 -21.20 -8.40
C ILE A 9 6.75 -19.72 -8.04
N PHE A 10 6.56 -18.83 -9.03
CA PHE A 10 6.33 -17.42 -8.73
C PHE A 10 5.06 -17.19 -7.92
N LEU A 11 3.95 -17.85 -8.25
CA LEU A 11 2.70 -17.75 -7.49
C LEU A 11 2.87 -18.24 -6.04
N PHE A 12 3.61 -19.33 -5.83
CA PHE A 12 3.91 -19.84 -4.50
C PHE A 12 4.76 -18.85 -3.69
N LEU A 13 5.82 -18.29 -4.28
CA LEU A 13 6.65 -17.27 -3.64
C LEU A 13 5.87 -16.01 -3.30
N LEU A 14 5.00 -15.55 -4.21
CA LEU A 14 4.11 -14.41 -3.97
C LEU A 14 3.12 -14.68 -2.85
N CYS A 15 2.54 -15.88 -2.80
CA CYS A 15 1.63 -16.28 -1.72
C CYS A 15 2.33 -16.24 -0.37
N ILE A 16 3.53 -16.81 -0.26
CA ILE A 16 4.34 -16.78 0.97
C ILE A 16 4.69 -15.34 1.36
N LEU A 17 5.12 -14.52 0.39
CA LEU A 17 5.50 -13.13 0.65
C LEU A 17 4.31 -12.31 1.16
N CYS A 18 3.16 -12.37 0.47
CA CYS A 18 1.95 -11.67 0.88
C CYS A 18 1.44 -12.16 2.24
N LEU A 19 1.48 -13.48 2.50
CA LEU A 19 1.13 -14.03 3.81
C LEU A 19 2.08 -13.53 4.91
N SER A 20 3.37 -13.45 4.63
CA SER A 20 4.36 -12.95 5.58
C SER A 20 4.11 -11.46 5.91
N ILE A 21 3.86 -10.63 4.89
CA ILE A 21 3.51 -9.22 5.07
C ILE A 21 2.21 -9.08 5.85
N PHE A 22 1.18 -9.89 5.55
CA PHE A 22 -0.09 -9.89 6.26
C PHE A 22 0.10 -10.19 7.76
N LEU A 23 0.88 -11.22 8.10
CA LEU A 23 1.18 -11.57 9.48
C LEU A 23 1.99 -10.48 10.20
N MET A 24 2.97 -9.88 9.53
CA MET A 24 3.74 -8.77 10.08
C MET A 24 2.90 -7.51 10.27
N ALA A 25 1.96 -7.22 9.37
CA ALA A 25 1.05 -6.07 9.46
C ALA A 25 0.01 -6.24 10.58
N SER A 26 -0.20 -7.47 11.09
CA SER A 26 -1.15 -7.76 12.17
C SER A 26 -0.72 -7.24 13.55
N VAL A 27 0.54 -6.81 13.71
CA VAL A 27 1.01 -6.28 15.01
C VAL A 27 0.60 -4.83 15.20
N PRO A 28 0.46 -4.34 16.46
CA PRO A 28 0.16 -2.94 16.73
C PRO A 28 1.14 -1.96 16.06
N PRO A 29 0.69 -0.76 15.66
CA PRO A 29 1.58 0.27 15.14
C PRO A 29 2.51 0.80 16.24
N VAL A 30 3.80 0.93 15.91
CA VAL A 30 4.84 1.43 16.83
C VAL A 30 5.70 2.53 16.20
N ASP A 31 5.50 2.81 14.91
CA ASP A 31 6.31 3.77 14.16
C ASP A 31 5.95 5.21 14.54
N ARG A 32 6.97 6.06 14.71
CA ARG A 32 6.82 7.43 15.20
C ARG A 32 5.80 8.22 14.38
N ASP A 33 6.01 8.30 13.06
CA ASP A 33 5.16 9.12 12.20
C ASP A 33 3.74 8.56 12.11
N ALA A 34 3.59 7.23 12.15
CA ALA A 34 2.27 6.62 12.26
C ALA A 34 1.53 7.11 13.52
N LEU A 35 2.21 7.15 14.66
CA LEU A 35 1.61 7.53 15.94
C LEU A 35 1.45 9.04 16.14
N THR A 36 2.25 9.88 15.48
CA THR A 36 2.21 11.34 15.68
C THR A 36 1.43 12.10 14.62
N GLN A 37 1.23 11.53 13.43
CA GLN A 37 0.48 12.16 12.34
C GLN A 37 -0.57 11.24 11.72
N HIS A 38 -0.17 10.12 11.09
CA HIS A 38 -1.05 9.33 10.21
C HIS A 38 -2.18 8.60 10.96
N LEU A 39 -2.03 8.36 12.27
CA LEU A 39 -3.12 7.94 13.14
C LEU A 39 -3.62 9.05 14.05
N ALA A 40 -2.74 9.94 14.51
CA ALA A 40 -3.12 10.96 15.49
C ALA A 40 -4.19 11.90 14.91
N VAL A 41 -3.95 12.44 13.71
CA VAL A 41 -4.87 13.38 13.08
C VAL A 41 -6.20 12.70 12.74
N PRO A 42 -6.23 11.54 12.06
CA PRO A 42 -7.48 10.81 11.83
C PRO A 42 -8.25 10.45 13.10
N LYS A 43 -7.56 10.07 14.19
CA LYS A 43 -8.21 9.78 15.47
C LYS A 43 -8.90 11.01 16.05
N LEU A 44 -8.25 12.17 16.00
CA LEU A 44 -8.84 13.42 16.47
C LEU A 44 -10.07 13.78 15.65
N TYR A 45 -10.03 13.66 14.32
CA TYR A 45 -11.20 13.89 13.46
C TYR A 45 -12.36 12.93 13.78
N VAL A 46 -12.08 11.63 13.95
CA VAL A 46 -13.10 10.64 14.31
C VAL A 46 -13.71 10.96 15.68
N GLN A 47 -12.90 11.36 16.67
CA GLN A 47 -13.37 11.75 18.01
C GLN A 47 -14.22 13.03 17.99
N HIS A 48 -13.84 14.01 17.17
CA HIS A 48 -14.59 15.25 17.00
C HIS A 48 -15.89 15.05 16.19
N GLY A 49 -15.94 14.01 15.35
CA GLY A 49 -17.06 13.75 14.43
C GLY A 49 -16.93 14.46 13.07
N GLY A 50 -15.72 14.92 12.73
CA GLY A 50 -15.45 15.62 11.48
C GLY A 50 -14.06 16.25 11.44
N ILE A 51 -13.67 16.76 10.26
CA ILE A 51 -12.44 17.52 10.08
C ILE A 51 -12.59 18.87 10.80
N TYR A 52 -11.58 19.24 11.59
CA TYR A 52 -11.52 20.52 12.29
C TYR A 52 -10.06 20.99 12.39
N GLU A 53 -9.85 22.26 12.75
CA GLU A 53 -8.50 22.80 12.82
C GLU A 53 -7.69 22.22 13.99
N LEU A 54 -6.43 21.87 13.68
CA LEU A 54 -5.44 21.35 14.63
C LEU A 54 -4.15 22.19 14.59
N PRO A 55 -4.15 23.40 15.17
CA PRO A 55 -3.02 24.32 15.08
C PRO A 55 -1.70 23.76 15.65
N ASP A 56 -1.79 22.88 16.65
CA ASP A 56 -0.64 22.27 17.31
C ASP A 56 0.00 21.12 16.49
N ILE A 57 -0.69 20.64 15.45
CA ILE A 57 -0.22 19.56 14.59
C ILE A 57 -0.09 20.09 13.16
N ILE A 58 1.07 20.67 12.85
CA ILE A 58 1.36 21.29 11.53
C ILE A 58 1.10 20.31 10.37
N THR A 59 1.35 19.02 10.58
CA THR A 59 1.17 17.98 9.56
C THR A 59 -0.29 17.78 9.16
N SER A 60 -1.26 18.24 9.97
CA SER A 60 -2.69 18.23 9.62
C SER A 60 -3.04 19.13 8.42
N TYR A 61 -2.16 20.06 8.06
CA TYR A 61 -2.33 20.94 6.91
C TYR A 61 -1.72 20.37 5.62
N TYR A 62 -1.11 19.19 5.66
CA TYR A 62 -0.59 18.51 4.47
C TYR A 62 -1.71 17.76 3.72
N PRO A 63 -1.50 17.33 2.46
CA PRO A 63 -2.51 16.52 1.76
C PRO A 63 -2.74 15.16 2.46
N GLU A 64 -3.95 14.96 3.00
CA GLU A 64 -4.28 13.83 3.89
C GLU A 64 -5.10 12.70 3.21
N LEU A 65 -5.02 12.53 1.88
CA LEU A 65 -5.93 11.61 1.16
C LEU A 65 -6.00 10.19 1.79
N LEU A 66 -4.84 9.58 2.06
CA LEU A 66 -4.80 8.25 2.68
C LEU A 66 -5.17 8.28 4.16
N ASP A 67 -4.75 9.32 4.88
CA ASP A 67 -5.05 9.48 6.31
C ASP A 67 -6.57 9.63 6.54
N LEU A 68 -7.30 10.30 5.64
CA LEU A 68 -8.75 10.36 5.66
C LEU A 68 -9.41 8.99 5.42
N ILE A 69 -8.79 8.12 4.62
CA ILE A 69 -9.27 6.74 4.46
C ILE A 69 -9.03 5.95 5.76
N TYR A 70 -7.96 6.25 6.50
CA TYR A 70 -7.68 5.63 7.80
C TYR A 70 -8.70 5.99 8.89
N CYS A 71 -9.50 7.06 8.73
CA CYS A 71 -10.64 7.33 9.61
C CYS A 71 -11.63 6.15 9.64
N ILE A 72 -11.84 5.45 8.52
CA ILE A 72 -12.83 4.36 8.41
C ILE A 72 -12.57 3.25 9.45
N PRO A 73 -11.40 2.58 9.48
CA PRO A 73 -11.13 1.57 10.50
C PRO A 73 -11.05 2.15 11.93
N LEU A 74 -10.67 3.41 12.08
CA LEU A 74 -10.61 4.08 13.37
C LEU A 74 -12.00 4.31 13.99
N MET A 75 -13.04 4.50 13.19
CA MET A 75 -14.43 4.52 13.66
C MET A 75 -14.84 3.21 14.37
N PHE A 76 -14.15 2.11 14.07
CA PHE A 76 -14.34 0.80 14.70
C PHE A 76 -13.30 0.50 15.79
N ASN A 77 -12.55 1.51 16.25
CA ASN A 77 -11.44 1.39 17.21
C ASN A 77 -10.33 0.42 16.74
N ASN A 78 -10.08 0.34 15.42
CA ASN A 78 -9.08 -0.55 14.87
C ASN A 78 -7.85 0.22 14.34
N ASP A 79 -6.80 0.24 15.16
CA ASP A 79 -5.53 0.91 14.86
C ASP A 79 -4.61 0.09 13.94
N ILE A 80 -4.93 -1.18 13.70
CA ILE A 80 -4.10 -2.11 12.91
C ILE A 80 -4.49 -2.04 11.44
N PHE A 81 -5.80 -1.96 11.17
CA PHE A 81 -6.34 -2.08 9.82
C PHE A 81 -5.83 -1.04 8.80
N PRO A 82 -5.48 0.21 9.18
CA PRO A 82 -4.79 1.13 8.27
C PRO A 82 -3.54 0.55 7.57
N LYS A 83 -2.79 -0.35 8.22
CA LYS A 83 -1.65 -1.04 7.59
C LYS A 83 -2.09 -1.87 6.38
N TYR A 84 -3.24 -2.54 6.45
CA TYR A 84 -3.77 -3.32 5.34
C TYR A 84 -4.27 -2.44 4.20
N ILE A 85 -4.80 -1.25 4.51
CA ILE A 85 -5.17 -0.27 3.49
C ILE A 85 -3.92 0.19 2.75
N HIS A 86 -2.84 0.52 3.46
CA HIS A 86 -1.58 0.90 2.86
C HIS A 86 -0.98 -0.25 2.02
N PHE A 87 -0.99 -1.48 2.54
CA PHE A 87 -0.55 -2.68 1.81
C PHE A 87 -1.38 -2.94 0.55
N ALA A 88 -2.70 -2.70 0.58
CA ALA A 88 -3.55 -2.85 -0.59
C ALA A 88 -3.08 -1.97 -1.76
N PHE A 89 -2.57 -0.77 -1.50
CA PHE A 89 -1.99 0.09 -2.55
C PHE A 89 -0.68 -0.48 -3.14
N ALA A 90 0.14 -1.20 -2.37
CA ALA A 90 1.24 -1.97 -2.94
C ALA A 90 0.72 -3.10 -3.86
N LEU A 91 -0.35 -3.79 -3.48
CA LEU A 91 -0.97 -4.82 -4.33
C LEU A 91 -1.59 -4.24 -5.60
N PHE A 92 -2.23 -3.07 -5.54
CA PHE A 92 -2.74 -2.38 -6.72
C PHE A 92 -1.61 -1.92 -7.65
N THR A 93 -0.51 -1.40 -7.09
CA THR A 93 0.68 -1.07 -7.88
C THR A 93 1.26 -2.32 -8.56
N ALA A 94 1.36 -3.43 -7.82
CA ALA A 94 1.78 -4.71 -8.37
C ALA A 94 0.87 -5.19 -9.51
N LEU A 95 -0.45 -5.01 -9.39
CA LEU A 95 -1.40 -5.36 -10.46
C LEU A 95 -1.18 -4.51 -11.72
N ILE A 96 -0.90 -3.21 -11.57
CA ILE A 96 -0.55 -2.34 -12.70
C ILE A 96 0.72 -2.89 -13.40
N LEU A 97 1.78 -3.16 -12.63
CA LEU A 97 3.03 -3.72 -13.17
C LEU A 97 2.82 -5.06 -13.88
N PHE A 98 1.99 -5.93 -13.30
CA PHE A 98 1.64 -7.20 -13.88
C PHE A 98 0.96 -7.04 -15.24
N ASN A 99 -0.11 -6.25 -15.32
CA ASN A 99 -0.87 -6.06 -16.55
C ASN A 99 0.01 -5.42 -17.63
N TYR A 100 0.73 -4.36 -17.28
CA TYR A 100 1.63 -3.67 -18.20
C TYR A 100 2.73 -4.59 -18.75
N THR A 101 3.38 -5.38 -17.89
CA THR A 101 4.45 -6.30 -18.32
C THR A 101 3.90 -7.47 -19.14
N LYS A 102 2.73 -8.00 -18.75
CA LYS A 102 2.08 -9.13 -19.43
C LYS A 102 1.70 -8.78 -20.86
N GLU A 103 1.21 -7.55 -21.08
CA GLU A 103 0.83 -7.07 -22.41
C GLU A 103 2.03 -6.81 -23.32
N LYS A 104 3.15 -6.33 -22.76
CA LYS A 104 4.33 -5.96 -23.53
C LYS A 104 5.34 -7.11 -23.74
N ILE A 105 5.42 -8.07 -22.82
CA ILE A 105 6.44 -9.13 -22.82
C ILE A 105 5.78 -10.52 -22.73
N ASP A 106 5.60 -11.06 -21.52
CA ASP A 106 4.83 -12.26 -21.26
C ASP A 106 4.50 -12.41 -19.77
N ILE A 107 3.67 -13.39 -19.47
CA ILE A 107 3.15 -13.70 -18.13
C ILE A 107 4.21 -14.08 -17.09
N ASN A 108 5.32 -14.73 -17.47
CA ASN A 108 6.39 -15.09 -16.54
C ASN A 108 7.16 -13.83 -16.10
N TYR A 109 7.46 -12.93 -17.05
CA TYR A 109 8.08 -11.65 -16.70
C TYR A 109 7.14 -10.75 -15.90
N ALA A 110 5.83 -10.83 -16.14
CA ALA A 110 4.84 -10.13 -15.32
C ALA A 110 4.79 -10.64 -13.88
N LEU A 111 4.84 -11.95 -13.67
CA LEU A 111 4.93 -12.52 -12.31
C LEU A 111 6.27 -12.16 -11.64
N PHE A 112 7.36 -12.17 -12.42
CA PHE A 112 8.68 -11.78 -11.94
C PHE A 112 8.73 -10.30 -11.54
N SER A 113 8.14 -9.39 -12.31
CA SER A 113 8.12 -7.95 -11.99
C SER A 113 7.33 -7.67 -10.70
N VAL A 114 6.20 -8.35 -10.50
CA VAL A 114 5.44 -8.29 -9.25
C VAL A 114 6.26 -8.81 -8.07
N LEU A 115 6.90 -9.98 -8.21
CA LEU A 115 7.71 -10.56 -7.15
C LEU A 115 8.88 -9.65 -6.81
N LEU A 116 9.58 -9.11 -7.81
CA LEU A 116 10.68 -8.18 -7.62
C LEU A 116 10.20 -6.95 -6.84
N PHE A 117 9.13 -6.29 -7.29
CA PHE A 117 8.58 -5.10 -6.64
C PHE A 117 8.18 -5.35 -5.18
N LEU A 118 7.35 -6.37 -4.92
CA LEU A 118 6.88 -6.66 -3.56
C LEU A 118 7.99 -7.16 -2.63
N SER A 119 9.07 -7.75 -3.18
CA SER A 119 10.20 -8.23 -2.40
C SER A 119 11.21 -7.13 -2.02
N LEU A 120 11.08 -5.92 -2.56
CA LEU A 120 11.95 -4.81 -2.20
C LEU A 120 11.81 -4.50 -0.69
N PRO A 121 12.93 -4.41 0.06
CA PRO A 121 12.87 -4.17 1.51
C PRO A 121 12.07 -2.92 1.91
N VAL A 122 12.15 -1.87 1.11
CA VAL A 122 11.37 -0.63 1.33
C VAL A 122 9.86 -0.86 1.15
N ILE A 123 9.44 -1.64 0.15
CA ILE A 123 8.03 -1.96 -0.08
C ILE A 123 7.50 -2.86 1.03
N ILE A 124 8.30 -3.85 1.48
CA ILE A 124 7.96 -4.69 2.63
C ILE A 124 7.78 -3.83 3.88
N LYS A 125 8.75 -2.96 4.20
CA LYS A 125 8.69 -2.09 5.38
C LYS A 125 7.48 -1.16 5.32
N LEU A 126 7.20 -0.54 4.18
CA LEU A 126 6.03 0.33 4.02
C LEU A 126 4.71 -0.44 4.12
N SER A 127 4.66 -1.68 3.61
CA SER A 127 3.45 -2.52 3.64
C SER A 127 3.03 -2.95 5.05
N ILE A 128 3.91 -2.85 6.04
CA ILE A 128 3.63 -3.17 7.45
C ILE A 128 3.54 -1.92 8.34
N THR A 129 3.56 -0.73 7.73
CA THR A 129 3.61 0.58 8.40
C THR A 129 2.46 1.47 7.92
N ILE A 130 1.91 2.32 8.80
CA ILE A 130 0.79 3.22 8.49
C ILE A 130 1.30 4.55 7.97
N TYR A 131 1.63 4.59 6.68
CA TYR A 131 2.23 5.72 5.96
C TYR A 131 1.35 6.04 4.72
N VAL A 132 1.78 6.94 3.85
CA VAL A 132 1.02 7.34 2.64
C VAL A 132 1.70 6.98 1.32
N ASP A 133 2.96 6.56 1.37
CA ASP A 133 3.86 6.39 0.24
C ASP A 133 3.36 5.36 -0.79
N LEU A 134 2.81 4.23 -0.36
CA LEU A 134 2.30 3.21 -1.28
C LEU A 134 1.07 3.71 -2.05
N GLY A 135 0.25 4.55 -1.41
CA GLY A 135 -0.85 5.24 -2.09
C GLY A 135 -0.32 6.20 -3.16
N LEU A 136 0.69 7.02 -2.81
CA LEU A 136 1.34 7.93 -3.75
C LEU A 136 1.92 7.19 -4.96
N ILE A 137 2.67 6.11 -4.72
CA ILE A 137 3.27 5.29 -5.78
C ILE A 137 2.19 4.70 -6.68
N PHE A 138 1.09 4.20 -6.12
CA PHE A 138 -0.03 3.69 -6.90
C PHE A 138 -0.60 4.75 -7.83
N PHE A 139 -0.97 5.92 -7.31
CA PHE A 139 -1.55 6.99 -8.12
C PHE A 139 -0.58 7.46 -9.20
N PHE A 140 0.71 7.60 -8.87
CA PHE A 140 1.73 8.00 -9.84
C PHE A 140 1.93 6.98 -10.96
N ASN A 141 1.99 5.68 -10.64
CA ASN A 141 2.12 4.62 -11.65
C ASN A 141 0.86 4.49 -12.50
N SER A 142 -0.33 4.66 -11.92
CA SER A 142 -1.59 4.64 -12.66
C SER A 142 -1.65 5.75 -13.71
N LEU A 143 -1.19 6.95 -13.34
CA LEU A 143 -1.09 8.09 -14.25
C LEU A 143 -0.04 7.82 -15.36
N PHE A 144 1.11 7.26 -15.00
CA PHE A 144 2.16 6.94 -15.97
C PHE A 144 1.67 5.95 -17.03
N VAL A 145 0.99 4.87 -16.63
CA VAL A 145 0.45 3.88 -17.57
C VAL A 145 -0.63 4.49 -18.46
N LEU A 146 -1.52 5.31 -17.91
CA LEU A 146 -2.52 6.02 -18.70
C LEU A 146 -1.88 6.89 -19.80
N PHE A 147 -0.83 7.65 -19.48
CA PHE A 147 -0.11 8.44 -20.50
C PHE A 147 0.64 7.57 -21.51
N ALA A 148 1.22 6.45 -21.08
CA ALA A 148 1.92 5.53 -21.96
C ALA A 148 0.98 4.82 -22.96
N GLU A 149 -0.30 4.68 -22.63
CA GLU A 149 -1.33 4.13 -23.53
C GLU A 149 -1.89 5.17 -24.50
N MET A 150 -1.77 6.47 -24.19
CA MET A 150 -2.23 7.56 -25.05
C MET A 150 -1.22 7.96 -26.14
N ALA A 151 0.04 7.54 -26.02
CA ALA A 151 1.14 7.85 -26.93
C ALA A 151 1.31 6.79 -28.03
#